data_AF-A0A959P559-F1
#
_entry.id   AF-A0A959P559-F1
#
_cell.length_a   1.000
_cell.length_b   1.000
_cell.length_c   1.000
_cell.angle_alpha   90.00
_cell.angle_beta   90.00
_cell.angle_gamma   90.00
#
_symmetry.space_group_name_H-M   'P 1'
#
loop_
_entity.id
_entity.type
_entity.pdbx_description
1 polymer ?
#
loop_
_entity_poly.entity_id
_entity_poly.type
_entity_poly.pdbx_seq_one_letter_code
_entity_poly.pdbx_strand_id
1 'polypeptide(L)' 'KEHYPELRLVTKNIEEVFTKIAKSHPQLLHPNLNKVTIRPWGAKEFAILDKQVGIRFQQW' A
#
# COMPACT_ATOMS: atom_id res chain seq x y z
N LYS A 1 -15.46 -17.70 7.49
CA LYS A 1 -14.16 -17.52 6.79
C LYS A 1 -13.98 -16.03 6.62
N GLU A 2 -13.04 -15.40 7.34
CA GLU A 2 -12.84 -13.94 7.20
C GLU A 2 -12.28 -13.64 5.82
N HIS A 3 -13.03 -12.86 5.06
CA HIS A 3 -12.55 -12.29 3.80
C HIS A 3 -11.88 -10.96 4.15
N TYR A 4 -10.57 -10.86 3.91
CA TYR A 4 -9.85 -9.60 3.91
C TYR A 4 -9.87 -9.07 2.48
N PRO A 5 -10.87 -8.28 2.07
CA PRO A 5 -10.89 -7.74 0.71
C PRO A 5 -9.64 -6.88 0.48
N GLU A 6 -9.01 -7.06 -0.67
CA GLU A 6 -7.92 -6.19 -1.14
C GLU A 6 -8.47 -5.23 -2.20
N LEU A 7 -8.27 -3.92 -1.97
CA LEU A 7 -8.48 -2.90 -2.99
C LEU A 7 -7.14 -2.45 -3.56
N ARG A 8 -7.14 -2.12 -4.85
CA ARG A 8 -5.94 -1.63 -5.54
C ARG A 8 -6.17 -0.23 -6.07
N LEU A 9 -5.31 0.69 -5.65
CA LEU A 9 -5.33 2.09 -6.07
C LEU A 9 -4.12 2.36 -6.95
N VAL A 10 -4.37 2.65 -8.24
CA VAL A 10 -3.32 3.03 -9.18
C VAL A 10 -3.09 4.53 -9.09
N THR A 11 -1.83 4.94 -8.93
CA THR A 11 -1.41 6.34 -8.83
C THR A 11 -0.25 6.63 -9.77
N LYS A 12 -0.10 7.90 -10.14
CA LYS A 12 1.05 8.41 -10.90
C LYS A 12 2.20 8.88 -10.01
N ASN A 13 1.98 8.98 -8.70
CA ASN A 13 2.97 9.44 -7.73
C ASN A 13 2.88 8.67 -6.41
N ILE A 14 3.44 7.45 -6.38
CA ILE A 14 3.37 6.57 -5.23
C ILE A 14 4.19 7.07 -4.03
N GLU A 15 5.27 7.80 -4.27
CA GLU A 15 6.15 8.33 -3.22
C GLU A 15 5.44 9.40 -2.38
N GLU A 16 4.65 10.27 -3.03
CA GLU A 16 3.84 11.28 -2.35
C GLU A 16 2.78 10.63 -1.45
N VAL A 17 2.06 9.64 -1.98
CA VAL A 17 1.03 8.91 -1.23
C VAL A 17 1.66 8.20 -0.03
N PHE A 18 2.77 7.48 -0.25
CA PHE A 18 3.51 6.80 0.82
C PHE A 18 3.95 7.79 1.90
N THR A 19 4.59 8.89 1.52
CA THR A 19 5.08 9.91 2.46
C THR A 19 3.96 10.49 3.32
N LYS A 20 2.81 10.81 2.70
CA LYS A 20 1.65 11.36 3.41
C LYS A 20 1.09 10.36 4.43
N ILE A 21 1.00 9.08 4.07
CA ILE A 21 0.52 8.03 4.96
C ILE A 21 1.53 7.76 6.08
N ALA A 22 2.81 7.55 5.76
CA ALA A 22 3.84 7.28 6.75
C ALA A 22 3.98 8.40 7.80
N LYS A 23 3.73 9.66 7.41
CA LYS A 23 3.75 10.81 8.33
C LYS A 23 2.49 10.91 9.21
N SER A 24 1.32 10.59 8.67
CA SER A 24 0.04 10.81 9.36
C SER A 24 -0.54 9.58 10.07
N HIS A 25 -0.34 8.40 9.49
CA HIS A 25 -0.91 7.12 9.95
C HIS A 25 0.07 5.95 9.76
N PRO A 26 1.29 6.00 10.33
CA PRO A 26 2.28 4.94 10.16
C PRO A 26 1.80 3.56 10.64
N GLN A 27 0.89 3.52 11.63
CA GLN A 27 0.31 2.29 12.16
C GLN A 27 -0.53 1.50 11.15
N LEU A 28 -0.98 2.13 10.06
CA LEU A 28 -1.73 1.46 9.01
C LEU A 28 -0.83 0.76 7.99
N LEU A 29 0.49 0.98 8.01
CA LEU A 29 1.39 0.35 7.04
C LEU A 29 1.35 -1.18 7.19
N HIS A 30 1.19 -1.86 6.05
CA HIS A 30 1.04 -3.31 6.03
C HIS A 30 2.32 -3.99 6.52
N PRO A 31 2.27 -4.98 7.44
CA PRO A 31 3.46 -5.59 8.05
C PRO A 31 4.47 -6.13 7.04
N ASN A 32 3.98 -6.72 5.94
CA ASN A 32 4.81 -7.32 4.89
C ASN A 32 5.14 -6.39 3.71
N LEU A 33 4.53 -5.21 3.61
CA LEU A 33 4.71 -4.31 2.46
C LEU A 33 4.55 -2.85 2.89
N ASN A 34 5.28 -2.46 3.93
CA ASN A 34 5.23 -1.16 4.61
C ASN A 34 6.08 -0.06 3.96
N LYS A 35 6.63 -0.30 2.77
CA LYS A 35 7.47 0.65 2.03
C LYS A 35 7.31 0.46 0.53
N VAL A 36 7.54 1.52 -0.24
CA VAL A 36 7.53 1.46 -1.70
C VAL A 36 8.59 0.46 -2.18
N THR A 37 8.14 -0.57 -2.89
CA THR A 37 8.98 -1.68 -3.36
C THR A 37 8.70 -1.92 -4.84
N ILE A 38 9.76 -2.03 -5.64
CA ILE A 38 9.63 -2.44 -7.05
C ILE A 38 9.39 -3.95 -7.10
N ARG A 39 8.36 -4.37 -7.83
CA ARG A 39 7.99 -5.77 -8.01
C ARG A 39 8.68 -6.37 -9.25
N PRO A 40 8.78 -7.72 -9.35
CA PRO A 40 9.38 -8.38 -10.52
C PRO A 40 8.73 -8.02 -11.87
N TRP A 41 7.47 -7.59 -11.86
CA TRP A 41 6.74 -7.12 -13.04
C TRP A 41 6.87 -5.60 -13.29
N GLY A 42 7.83 -4.93 -12.65
CA GLY A 42 8.18 -3.52 -12.89
C GLY A 42 7.38 -2.50 -12.09
N ALA A 43 6.20 -2.83 -11.58
CA ALA A 43 5.39 -1.89 -10.81
C ALA A 43 6.00 -1.57 -9.44
N LYS A 44 5.89 -0.32 -9.01
CA LYS A 44 6.11 0.09 -7.61
C LYS A 44 4.86 -0.16 -6.79
N GLU A 45 5.00 -0.76 -5.62
CA GLU A 45 3.88 -1.04 -4.70
C GLU A 45 4.23 -0.75 -3.24
N PHE A 46 3.24 -0.28 -2.47
CA PHE A 46 3.19 -0.47 -1.01
C PHE A 46 1.75 -0.77 -0.58
N ALA A 47 1.54 -1.23 0.65
CA ALA A 47 0.20 -1.50 1.15
C ALA A 47 -0.04 -0.92 2.55
N ILE A 48 -1.30 -0.66 2.82
CA ILE A 48 -1.84 -0.45 4.16
C ILE A 48 -2.81 -1.57 4.49
N LEU A 49 -2.94 -1.84 5.79
CA LEU A 49 -3.90 -2.77 6.33
C LEU A 49 -4.62 -2.09 7.48
N ASP A 50 -5.94 -1.95 7.34
CA ASP A 50 -6.78 -1.78 8.51
C ASP A 50 -7.22 -3.16 9.03
N LYS A 51 -7.87 -3.20 10.20
CA LYS A 51 -8.36 -4.42 10.87
C LYS A 51 -9.03 -5.42 9.92
N GLN A 52 -9.75 -4.94 8.90
CA GLN A 52 -10.51 -5.80 7.98
C GLN A 52 -10.12 -5.67 6.50
N VAL A 53 -9.60 -4.51 6.06
CA VAL A 53 -9.43 -4.22 4.63
C VAL A 53 -7.97 -3.92 4.30
N GLY A 54 -7.44 -4.60 3.28
CA GLY A 54 -6.14 -4.30 2.71
C GLY A 54 -6.26 -3.33 1.54
N ILE A 55 -5.41 -2.32 1.47
CA ILE A 55 -5.33 -1.41 0.33
C ILE A 55 -3.90 -1.40 -0.19
N ARG A 56 -3.74 -1.74 -1.47
CA ARG A 56 -2.45 -1.72 -2.16
C ARG A 56 -2.40 -0.53 -3.12
N PHE A 57 -1.39 0.30 -2.94
CA PHE A 57 -1.07 1.38 -3.85
C PHE A 57 -0.09 0.87 -4.89
N GLN A 58 -0.33 1.20 -6.16
CA GLN A 58 0.50 0.77 -7.28
C GLN A 58 0.79 1.92 -8.25
N GLN A 59 2.02 1.96 -8.75
CA GLN A 59 2.41 2.81 -9.89
C GLN A 59 3.16 1.94 -10.90
N TRP A 60 2.81 2.06 -12.18
CA TRP A 60 3.52 1.44 -13.30
C TRP A 60 4.69 2.31 -13.76
#